data_AF-A0A5C3KB37-F1
#
_entry.id   AF-A0A5C3KB37-F1
#
_cell.length_a   1.000
_cell.length_b   1.000
_cell.length_c   1.000
_cell.angle_alpha   90.00
_cell.angle_beta   90.00
_cell.angle_gamma   90.00
#
_symmetry.space_group_name_H-M   'P 1'
#
loop_
_entity.id
_entity.type
_entity.pdbx_description
1 polymer ?
#
loop_
_entity_poly.entity_id
_entity_poly.type
_entity_poly.pdbx_seq_one_letter_code
_entity_poly.pdbx_strand_id
1 'polypeptide(L)' 'RSRVDLREHNANTKKLSCPLPDMEIILRRVARAKYCSIIDGQDTYEQIRIEPSDVKYSAMMMPEGAVESLVMQQG' A
#
# COMPACT_ATOMS: atom_id res chain seq x y z
N ARG A 1 16.71 -1.07 -1.32
CA ARG A 1 15.39 -0.39 -1.26
C ARG A 1 15.46 0.63 -0.15
N SER A 2 15.27 1.92 -0.44
CA SER A 2 15.09 2.94 0.59
C SER A 2 13.86 2.58 1.44
N ARG A 3 13.95 2.79 2.75
CA ARG A 3 12.83 2.58 3.68
C ARG A 3 12.51 3.91 4.35
N VAL A 4 11.25 4.31 4.29
CA VAL A 4 10.75 5.49 4.98
C VAL A 4 10.14 5.01 6.30
N ASP A 5 10.46 5.69 7.40
CA ASP A 5 9.84 5.39 8.68
C ASP A 5 8.48 6.11 8.76
N LEU A 6 7.40 5.33 8.61
CA LEU A 6 6.02 5.84 8.61
C LEU A 6 5.30 5.60 9.95
N ARG A 7 5.97 5.18 11.02
CA ARG A 7 5.32 4.81 12.29
C ARG A 7 4.50 5.94 12.90
N GLU A 8 5.07 7.14 12.95
CA GLU A 8 4.39 8.33 13.49
C GLU A 8 3.23 8.78 12.59
N HIS A 9 3.45 8.78 11.27
CA HIS A 9 2.41 9.06 10.29
C HIS A 9 1.22 8.09 10.43
N ASN A 10 1.49 6.78 10.50
CA ASN A 10 0.49 5.73 10.64
C ASN A 10 -0.28 5.79 11.98
N ALA A 11 0.32 6.37 13.04
CA ALA A 11 -0.37 6.62 14.30
C ALA A 11 -1.35 7.81 14.21
N ASN A 12 -1.02 8.82 13.40
CA ASN A 12 -1.82 10.02 13.21
C ASN A 12 -2.92 9.86 12.13
N THR A 13 -2.77 8.90 11.22
CA THR A 13 -3.73 8.64 10.14
C THR A 13 -4.95 7.87 10.64
N LYS A 14 -6.14 8.34 10.28
CA LYS A 14 -7.40 7.66 10.59
C LYS A 14 -7.46 6.30 9.88
N LYS A 15 -7.52 5.22 10.66
CA LYS A 15 -7.62 3.86 10.12
C LYS A 15 -8.97 3.63 9.45
N LEU A 16 -8.94 3.18 8.21
CA LEU A 16 -10.11 2.66 7.51
C LEU A 16 -10.22 1.16 7.77
N SER A 17 -11.26 0.74 8.47
CA SER A 17 -11.55 -0.69 8.65
C SER A 17 -12.28 -1.22 7.42
N CYS A 18 -11.53 -1.79 6.48
CA CYS A 18 -12.09 -2.63 5.42
C CYS A 18 -11.84 -4.10 5.82
N PRO A 19 -12.85 -4.82 6.35
CA PRO A 19 -12.66 -6.19 6.77
C PRO A 19 -12.29 -7.05 5.56
N LEU A 20 -11.18 -7.77 5.67
CA LEU A 20 -10.78 -8.72 4.64
C LEU A 20 -11.79 -9.88 4.60
N PRO A 21 -12.16 -10.37 3.40
CA PRO A 21 -12.99 -11.56 3.27
C PRO A 21 -12.29 -12.79 3.85
N ASP A 22 -13.08 -13.76 4.30
CA ASP A 22 -12.57 -15.04 4.84
C ASP A 22 -11.71 -15.77 3.81
N MET A 23 -10.47 -16.05 4.19
CA MET A 23 -9.47 -16.72 3.37
C MET A 23 -9.93 -18.10 2.91
N GLU A 24 -10.63 -18.86 3.75
CA GLU A 24 -11.12 -20.20 3.41
C GLU A 24 -12.14 -20.17 2.27
N ILE A 25 -13.01 -19.15 2.26
CA ILE A 25 -13.99 -18.95 1.19
C ILE A 25 -13.28 -18.66 -0.14
N ILE A 26 -12.24 -17.83 -0.11
CA ILE A 26 -11.45 -17.48 -1.30
C ILE A 26 -10.75 -18.74 -1.84
N LEU A 27 -10.06 -19.48 -0.98
CA LEU A 27 -9.32 -20.69 -1.36
C LEU A 27 -10.23 -21.77 -1.95
N ARG A 28 -11.39 -22.02 -1.34
CA ARG A 28 -12.38 -22.99 -1.86
C ARG A 28 -12.91 -22.60 -3.24
N ARG A 29 -13.06 -21.30 -3.52
CA ARG A 29 -13.49 -20.83 -4.86
C ARG A 29 -12.39 -21.03 -5.90
N VAL A 30 -11.15 -20.71 -5.56
CA VAL A 30 -9.99 -20.87 -6.44
C VAL A 30 -9.72 -22.35 -6.74
N ALA A 31 -9.81 -23.23 -5.74
CA ALA A 31 -9.57 -24.67 -5.89
C ALA A 31 -10.52 -25.39 -6.88
N ARG A 32 -11.68 -24.80 -7.17
CA ARG A 32 -12.64 -25.35 -8.16
C ARG A 32 -12.29 -24.98 -9.60
N ALA A 33 -11.37 -24.03 -9.82
CA ALA A 33 -10.99 -23.60 -11.16
C ALA A 33 -10.09 -24.65 -11.83
N LYS A 34 -10.32 -24.91 -13.12
CA LYS A 34 -9.52 -25.87 -13.91
C LYS A 34 -8.07 -25.41 -14.09
N TYR A 35 -7.85 -24.10 -14.15
CA TYR A 35 -6.55 -23.47 -14.29
C TYR A 35 -6.48 -22.29 -13.32
N CYS A 36 -5.34 -22.14 -12.65
CA CYS A 36 -5.07 -21.03 -11.76
C CYS A 36 -3.74 -20.37 -12.18
N SER A 37 -3.71 -19.06 -12.16
CA SER A 37 -2.50 -18.26 -12.37
C SER A 37 -2.33 -17.32 -11.19
N ILE A 38 -1.07 -17.09 -10.80
CA ILE A 38 -0.71 -16.20 -9.70
C ILE A 38 -0.05 -14.98 -10.32
N ILE A 39 -0.54 -13.79 -9.96
CA ILE A 39 0.06 -12.52 -10.36
C ILE A 39 0.70 -11.94 -9.10
N ASP A 40 1.95 -11.53 -9.23
CA ASP A 40 2.68 -10.88 -8.15
C ASP A 40 2.38 -9.37 -8.11
N GLY A 41 2.13 -8.85 -6.91
CA GLY A 41 1.73 -7.46 -6.66
C GLY A 41 2.78 -6.63 -5.93
N GLN A 42 4.05 -7.05 -5.91
CA GLN A 42 5.10 -6.42 -5.09
C GLN A 42 5.29 -4.89 -5.32
N ASP A 43 5.05 -4.40 -6.54
CA ASP A 43 5.23 -2.99 -6.90
C ASP A 43 3.89 -2.28 -7.22
N THR A 44 2.75 -2.81 -6.77
CA THR A 44 1.44 -2.20 -7.08
C THR A 44 1.14 -0.94 -6.26
N TYR A 45 1.78 -0.75 -5.10
CA TYR A 45 1.58 0.44 -4.27
C TYR A 45 1.91 1.72 -5.04
N GLU A 46 3.02 1.72 -5.77
CA GLU A 46 3.50 2.89 -6.52
C GLU A 46 2.64 3.22 -7.75
N GLN A 47 1.68 2.35 -8.12
CA GLN A 47 0.75 2.59 -9.23
C GLN A 47 -0.47 3.43 -8.78
N ILE A 48 -0.74 3.51 -7.48
CA ILE A 48 -1.88 4.24 -6.94
C ILE A 48 -1.46 5.67 -6.59
N ARG A 49 -2.18 6.66 -7.12
CA ARG A 49 -1.97 8.07 -6.81
C ARG A 49 -2.54 8.43 -5.43
N ILE A 50 -1.80 9.25 -4.69
CA ILE A 50 -2.30 9.88 -3.47
C ILE A 50 -3.24 11.03 -3.86
N GLU A 51 -4.29 11.24 -3.07
CA GLU A 51 -5.19 12.39 -3.22
C GLU A 51 -4.36 13.70 -3.15
N PRO A 52 -4.49 14.63 -4.11
CA PRO A 52 -3.66 15.84 -4.16
C PRO A 52 -3.59 16.65 -2.85
N SER A 53 -4.65 16.66 -2.03
CA SER A 53 -4.66 17.35 -0.73
C SER A 53 -3.75 16.73 0.33
N ASP A 54 -3.44 15.45 0.19
CA ASP A 54 -2.77 14.63 1.20
C ASP A 54 -1.30 14.35 0.85
N VAL A 55 -0.85 14.73 -0.35
CA VAL A 55 0.54 14.57 -0.83
C VAL A 55 1.56 15.16 0.16
N LYS A 56 1.24 16.30 0.78
CA LYS A 56 2.11 16.96 1.78
C LYS A 56 2.43 16.08 3.00
N TYR A 57 1.61 15.06 3.29
CA TYR A 57 1.84 14.16 4.42
C TYR A 57 2.76 12.99 4.07
N SER A 58 3.12 12.81 2.79
CA SER A 58 4.07 11.79 2.33
C SER A 58 5.53 12.30 2.29
N ALA A 59 5.77 13.51 2.80
CA ALA A 59 7.07 14.14 2.80
C ALA A 59 8.10 13.29 3.57
N MET A 60 9.28 13.11 2.97
CA MET A 60 10.41 12.39 3.54
C MET A 60 11.69 13.21 3.39
N MET A 61 12.56 13.13 4.38
CA MET A 61 13.87 13.78 4.35
C MET A 61 14.89 12.85 3.69
N MET A 62 15.42 13.27 2.54
CA MET A 62 16.58 12.65 1.91
C MET A 62 17.84 13.49 2.21
N PRO A 63 19.05 12.92 2.10
CA PRO A 63 20.30 13.67 2.29
C PRO A 63 20.41 14.93 1.42
N GLU A 64 19.74 14.93 0.26
CA GLU A 64 19.74 16.01 -0.73
C GLU A 64 18.62 17.04 -0.51
N GLY A 65 17.66 16.75 0.38
CA GLY A 65 16.54 17.63 0.67
C GLY A 65 15.24 16.88 0.99
N ALA A 66 14.20 17.66 1.34
CA ALA A 66 12.86 17.13 1.54
C ALA A 66 12.20 16.85 0.17
N VAL A 67 11.57 15.69 0.05
CA VAL A 67 10.82 15.27 -1.14
C VAL A 67 9.45 14.72 -0.74
N GLU A 68 8.48 14.80 -1.64
CA GLU A 68 7.13 14.27 -1.44
C GLU A 68 6.87 13.12 -2.42
N SER A 69 6.07 12.14 -2.01
CA SER A 69 5.59 11.08 -2.89
C SER A 69 4.23 11.44 -3.48
N LEU A 70 4.11 11.34 -4.80
CA LEU A 70 2.83 11.49 -5.52
C LEU A 70 2.03 10.17 -5.59
N VAL A 71 2.62 9.09 -5.12
CA VAL A 71 2.09 7.73 -5.17
C VAL A 71 2.14 7.09 -3.79
N MET A 72 1.33 6.07 -3.57
CA MET A 72 1.24 5.40 -2.28
C MET A 72 2.60 4.79 -1.88
N GLN A 73 3.06 5.12 -0.68
CA GLN A 73 4.30 4.59 -0.11
C GLN A 73 4.05 3.24 0.56
N GLN A 74 5.08 2.38 0.57
CA GLN A 74 5.04 1.12 1.30
C GLN A 74 5.62 1.31 2.72
N GLY A 75 4.80 1.10 3.76
CA GLY A 75 5.28 1.06 5.15
C GLY A 75 4.24 1.38 6.22
#